data_AF-A0A7V4EBJ0-F1
#
_entry.id   AF-A0A7V4EBJ0-F1
#
_cell.length_a   1.000
_cell.length_b   1.000
_cell.length_c   1.000
_cell.angle_alpha   90.00
_cell.angle_beta   90.00
_cell.angle_gamma   90.00
#
_symmetry.space_group_name_H-M   'P 1'
#
loop_
_entity.id
_entity.type
_entity.pdbx_description
1 polymer ?
#
loop_
_entity_poly.entity_id
_entity_poly.type
_entity_poly.pdbx_seq_one_letter_code
_entity_poly.pdbx_strand_id
1 'polypeptide(L)'
;HIDVGDYVVVINADKVKVTGNKEKKKIYYFHSFYPGGLKEIPFEKMRIKKPENIIYLAVKRMLPKNKLGRKMLKRLKIYAGEKHPHVAQSPLKIEPEEVL
;
A
#
# COMPACT_ATOMS: atom_id res chain seq x y z
N HIS A 1 -19.14 -15.65 6.37
CA HIS A 1 -18.40 -15.80 5.10
C HIS A 1 -16.92 -15.96 5.43
N ILE A 2 -16.28 -16.99 4.87
CA ILE A 2 -14.94 -17.49 5.20
C ILE A 2 -13.86 -16.56 4.62
N ASP A 3 -12.76 -16.38 5.34
CA ASP A 3 -11.65 -15.48 4.99
C ASP A 3 -10.47 -16.28 4.41
N VAL A 4 -10.53 -16.60 3.11
CA VAL A 4 -9.49 -17.35 2.38
C VAL A 4 -8.55 -16.38 1.66
N GLY A 5 -7.23 -16.55 1.80
CA GLY A 5 -6.22 -15.78 1.07
C GLY A 5 -4.86 -15.72 1.77
N ASP A 6 -3.82 -15.43 1.01
CA ASP A 6 -2.43 -15.52 1.49
C ASP A 6 -1.89 -14.22 2.09
N TYR A 7 -0.75 -14.32 2.75
CA TYR A 7 0.06 -13.17 3.15
C TYR A 7 0.94 -12.74 1.98
N VAL A 8 0.93 -11.44 1.70
CA VAL A 8 1.73 -10.86 0.62
C VAL A 8 2.68 -9.85 1.21
N VAL A 9 3.97 -10.02 0.93
CA VAL A 9 5.04 -9.11 1.35
C VAL A 9 5.54 -8.34 0.14
N VAL A 10 5.37 -7.02 0.14
CA VAL A 10 5.90 -6.13 -0.88
C VAL A 10 7.12 -5.41 -0.31
N ILE A 11 8.26 -5.56 -0.97
CA ILE A 11 9.50 -4.84 -0.70
C ILE A 11 9.73 -3.74 -1.73
N ASN A 12 10.67 -2.83 -1.50
CA ASN A 12 11.01 -1.74 -2.42
C ASN A 12 9.82 -0.80 -2.74
N ALA A 13 8.99 -0.50 -1.74
CA ALA A 13 7.84 0.40 -1.93
C ALA A 13 8.25 1.84 -2.28
N ASP A 14 9.49 2.24 -1.97
CA ASP A 14 10.07 3.54 -2.31
C ASP A 14 10.37 3.69 -3.82
N LYS A 15 10.72 2.59 -4.49
CA LYS A 15 11.08 2.54 -5.92
C LYS A 15 9.89 2.43 -6.86
N VAL A 16 8.65 2.51 -6.35
CA VAL A 16 7.43 2.43 -7.17
C VAL A 16 7.38 3.56 -8.18
N LYS A 17 7.37 3.20 -9.48
CA LYS A 17 7.16 4.14 -10.58
C LYS A 17 5.67 4.31 -10.87
N VAL A 18 5.30 5.55 -11.19
CA VAL A 18 3.95 5.90 -11.66
C VAL A 18 4.05 6.48 -13.06
N THR A 19 3.05 6.22 -13.90
CA THR A 19 3.02 6.70 -15.28
C THR A 19 2.45 8.11 -15.38
N GLY A 20 2.88 8.85 -16.42
CA GLY A 20 2.41 10.21 -16.73
C GLY A 20 2.74 11.24 -15.65
N ASN A 21 1.92 12.29 -15.54
CA ASN A 21 2.14 13.40 -14.61
C ASN A 21 1.63 13.13 -13.17
N LYS A 22 1.38 11.86 -12.81
CA LYS A 22 0.84 11.50 -11.48
C LYS A 22 1.80 11.85 -10.35
N GLU A 23 3.09 11.79 -10.62
CA GLU A 23 4.13 12.09 -9.64
C GLU A 23 3.99 13.51 -9.07
N LYS A 24 3.69 14.48 -9.95
CA LYS A 24 3.50 15.89 -9.58
C LYS A 24 2.05 16.25 -9.22
N LYS A 25 1.07 15.67 -9.92
CA LYS A 25 -0.34 16.09 -9.82
C LYS A 25 -1.16 15.33 -8.78
N LYS A 26 -0.70 14.18 -8.30
CA LYS A 26 -1.50 13.35 -7.38
C LYS A 26 -1.40 13.90 -5.96
N ILE A 27 -2.56 14.22 -5.39
CA ILE A 27 -2.72 14.68 -4.01
C ILE A 27 -3.48 13.62 -3.21
N TYR A 28 -2.98 13.32 -2.01
CA TYR A 28 -3.65 12.49 -1.02
C TYR A 28 -4.35 13.40 -0.01
N TYR A 29 -5.67 13.23 0.12
CA TYR A 29 -6.49 13.99 1.05
C TYR A 29 -6.80 13.18 2.30
N PHE A 30 -6.70 13.84 3.46
CA PHE A 30 -7.13 13.33 4.76
C PHE A 30 -7.90 14.43 5.48
N HIS A 31 -8.94 14.06 6.24
CA HIS A 31 -9.71 15.02 7.01
C HIS A 31 -9.75 14.58 8.47
N SER A 32 -9.49 15.51 9.40
CA SER A 32 -9.52 15.22 10.84
C SER A 32 -10.92 15.30 11.47
N PHE A 33 -11.94 15.69 10.70
CA PHE A 33 -13.32 15.97 11.14
C PHE A 33 -13.52 17.26 11.96
N TYR A 34 -12.50 18.12 12.07
CA TYR A 34 -12.64 19.47 12.62
C TYR A 34 -12.72 20.52 11.50
N PRO A 35 -13.34 21.69 11.73
CA PRO A 35 -13.30 22.81 10.77
C PRO A 35 -11.85 23.16 10.41
N GLY A 36 -11.55 23.29 9.11
CA GLY A 36 -10.19 23.50 8.62
C GLY A 36 -9.26 22.28 8.70
N GLY A 37 -9.79 21.09 9.01
CA GLY A 37 -9.03 19.86 9.24
C GLY A 37 -8.56 19.11 7.99
N LEU A 38 -8.66 19.72 6.80
CA LEU A 38 -8.24 19.12 5.54
C LEU A 38 -6.71 19.13 5.44
N LYS A 39 -6.14 17.94 5.23
CA LYS A 39 -4.70 17.74 5.03
C LYS A 39 -4.48 17.21 3.62
N GLU A 40 -3.65 17.94 2.89
CA GLU A 40 -3.25 17.61 1.53
C GLU A 40 -1.80 17.18 1.53
N ILE A 41 -1.53 16.01 0.96
CA ILE A 41 -0.18 15.46 0.89
C ILE A 41 0.12 15.15 -0.59
N PRO A 42 1.00 15.92 -1.24
CA PRO A 42 1.46 15.60 -2.59
C PRO A 42 2.14 14.23 -2.64
N PHE A 43 2.08 13.57 -3.79
CA PHE A 43 2.67 12.26 -3.98
C PHE A 43 4.18 12.23 -3.69
N GLU A 44 4.93 13.23 -4.14
CA GLU A 44 6.38 13.37 -3.86
C GLU A 44 6.65 13.37 -2.35
N LYS A 45 5.88 14.15 -1.59
CA LYS A 45 6.00 14.22 -0.13
C LYS A 45 5.61 12.90 0.55
N MET A 46 4.61 12.20 0.03
CA MET A 46 4.22 10.88 0.53
C MET A 46 5.34 9.86 0.30
N ARG A 47 5.97 9.86 -0.88
CA ARG A 47 7.05 8.93 -1.21
C ARG A 47 8.25 9.10 -0.27
N ILE A 48 8.61 10.33 0.06
CA ILE A 48 9.72 10.59 0.99
C ILE A 48 9.36 10.19 2.43
N LYS A 49 8.16 10.53 2.89
CA LYS A 49 7.80 10.39 4.31
C LYS A 49 7.37 8.98 4.67
N LYS A 50 6.53 8.35 3.84
CA LYS A 50 5.89 7.04 4.07
C LYS A 50 5.56 6.38 2.73
N PRO A 51 6.55 5.88 1.99
CA PRO A 51 6.34 5.27 0.68
C PRO A 51 5.37 4.08 0.73
N GLU A 52 5.32 3.35 1.85
CA GLU A 52 4.43 2.20 2.05
C GLU A 52 2.95 2.59 1.90
N ASN A 53 2.59 3.81 2.29
CA ASN A 53 1.23 4.31 2.19
C ASN A 53 0.74 4.41 0.75
N ILE A 54 1.64 4.58 -0.23
CA ILE A 54 1.26 4.69 -1.64
C ILE A 54 0.58 3.41 -2.10
N ILE A 55 1.23 2.27 -1.84
CA ILE A 55 0.72 0.93 -2.17
C ILE A 55 -0.46 0.58 -1.26
N TYR A 56 -0.32 0.81 0.05
CA TYR A 56 -1.37 0.51 1.02
C TYR A 56 -2.70 1.18 0.67
N LEU A 57 -2.69 2.47 0.32
CA LEU A 57 -3.89 3.21 -0.06
C LEU A 57 -4.45 2.78 -1.42
N ALA A 58 -3.61 2.30 -2.34
CA ALA A 58 -4.07 1.74 -3.60
C ALA A 58 -4.82 0.42 -3.36
N VAL A 59 -4.20 -0.54 -2.69
CA VAL A 59 -4.79 -1.86 -2.42
C VAL A 59 -6.02 -1.74 -1.52
N LYS A 60 -5.97 -0.91 -0.47
CA LYS A 60 -7.12 -0.64 0.41
C LYS A 60 -8.36 -0.16 -0.36
N ARG A 61 -8.17 0.59 -1.45
CA ARG A 61 -9.27 1.09 -2.28
C ARG A 61 -9.79 0.05 -3.28
N MET A 62 -9.01 -1.00 -3.58
CA MET A 62 -9.41 -2.12 -4.43
C MET A 62 -10.16 -3.21 -3.66
N LEU A 63 -9.97 -3.30 -2.34
CA LEU A 63 -10.63 -4.29 -1.48
C LEU A 63 -12.09 -3.91 -1.13
N PRO A 64 -12.94 -4.91 -0.78
CA PRO A 64 -14.31 -4.66 -0.35
C PRO A 64 -14.36 -3.81 0.93
N LYS A 65 -15.21 -2.78 0.96
CA LYS A 65 -15.32 -1.81 2.07
C LYS A 65 -16.14 -2.36 3.26
N ASN A 66 -15.83 -3.56 3.72
CA ASN A 66 -16.53 -4.23 4.82
C ASN A 66 -15.56 -4.72 5.92
N LYS A 67 -16.09 -5.40 6.95
CA LYS A 67 -15.27 -5.96 8.04
C LYS A 67 -14.23 -6.98 7.53
N LEU A 68 -14.57 -7.75 6.50
CA LEU A 68 -13.70 -8.75 5.89
C LEU A 68 -12.54 -8.10 5.13
N GLY A 69 -12.78 -7.11 4.29
CA GLY A 69 -11.71 -6.40 3.57
C GLY A 69 -10.72 -5.72 4.51
N ARG A 70 -11.17 -5.25 5.68
CA ARG A 70 -10.24 -4.78 6.74
C ARG A 70 -9.37 -5.89 7.32
N LYS A 71 -9.86 -7.14 7.38
CA LYS A 71 -9.06 -8.31 7.79
C LYS A 71 -8.08 -8.70 6.68
N MET A 72 -8.53 -8.78 5.44
CA MET A 72 -7.68 -9.08 4.27
C MET A 72 -6.51 -8.10 4.18
N LEU A 73 -6.76 -6.80 4.38
CA LEU A 73 -5.73 -5.77 4.34
C LEU A 73 -4.62 -5.97 5.39
N LYS A 74 -4.88 -6.65 6.52
CA LYS A 74 -3.85 -6.95 7.53
C LYS A 74 -2.82 -7.98 7.06
N ARG A 75 -3.16 -8.80 6.05
CA ARG A 75 -2.28 -9.80 5.44
C ARG A 75 -1.26 -9.17 4.48
N LEU A 76 -1.50 -7.94 4.03
CA LEU A 76 -0.57 -7.18 3.22
C LEU A 76 0.52 -6.54 4.12
N LYS A 77 1.78 -6.90 3.88
CA LYS A 77 2.97 -6.29 4.51
C LYS A 77 3.74 -5.53 3.46
N ILE A 78 4.08 -4.27 3.75
CA ILE A 78 4.75 -3.39 2.80
C ILE A 78 5.96 -2.79 3.50
N TYR A 79 7.12 -2.85 2.84
CA TYR A 79 8.37 -2.31 3.33
C TYR A 79 8.97 -1.35 2.30
N ALA A 80 9.49 -0.22 2.77
CA ALA A 80 10.20 0.73 1.92
C ALA A 80 11.43 0.09 1.26
N GLY A 81 12.28 -0.57 2.04
CA GLY A 81 13.53 -1.15 1.54
C GLY A 81 13.41 -2.59 1.03
N GLU A 82 14.57 -3.18 0.72
CA GLU A 82 14.70 -4.53 0.18
C GLU A 82 14.51 -5.65 1.21
N LYS A 83 14.66 -5.33 2.50
CA LYS A 83 14.64 -6.31 3.58
C LYS A 83 13.27 -6.33 4.27
N HIS A 84 12.81 -7.53 4.62
CA HIS A 84 11.65 -7.74 5.48
C HIS A 84 12.03 -8.65 6.68
N PRO A 85 11.38 -8.49 7.85
CA PRO A 85 11.66 -9.32 9.03
C PRO A 85 11.09 -10.74 8.93
N HIS A 86 10.25 -11.04 7.93
CA HIS A 86 9.53 -12.31 7.80
C HIS A 86 10.35 -13.49 7.26
N VAL A 87 11.67 -13.50 7.48
CA VAL A 87 12.57 -14.55 6.95
C VAL A 87 12.22 -15.94 7.51
N ALA A 88 11.81 -16.03 8.77
CA ALA A 88 11.43 -17.30 9.41
C ALA A 88 10.22 -17.98 8.74
N GLN A 89 9.38 -17.22 8.02
CA GLN A 89 8.20 -17.74 7.34
C GLN A 89 8.51 -18.27 5.94
N SER A 90 9.77 -18.20 5.50
CA SER A 90 10.25 -18.66 4.17
C SER A 90 9.33 -18.26 3.01
N PRO A 91 9.09 -16.96 2.78
CA PRO A 91 8.18 -16.51 1.75
C PRO A 91 8.66 -16.91 0.35
N LEU A 92 7.73 -17.37 -0.49
CA LEU A 92 7.96 -17.62 -1.91
C LEU A 92 8.05 -16.29 -2.66
N LYS A 93 9.13 -16.11 -3.43
CA LYS A 93 9.24 -15.00 -4.36
C LYS A 93 8.31 -15.27 -5.54
N ILE A 94 7.46 -14.31 -5.86
CA ILE A 94 6.52 -14.37 -6.98
C ILE A 94 6.86 -13.22 -7.92
N GLU A 95 7.02 -13.52 -9.20
CA GLU A 95 7.12 -12.49 -10.24
C GLU A 95 5.72 -12.24 -10.84
N PRO A 96 5.34 -10.98 -11.09
CA PRO A 96 3.97 -10.64 -11.49
C PRO A 96 3.53 -11.22 -12.84
N GLU A 97 4.46 -11.71 -13.67
CA GLU A 97 4.16 -12.34 -14.96
C GLU A 97 3.74 -13.82 -14.83
N GLU A 98 4.07 -14.48 -13.72
CA GLU A 98 3.81 -15.93 -13.54
C GLU A 98 2.40 -16.24 -13.01
N VAL A 99 1.56 -15.22 -12.79
CA VAL A 99 0.27 -15.33 -12.07
C VAL A 99 -0.95 -15.02 -12.96
N LEU A 100 -0.77 -14.95 -14.28
CA LEU A 100 -1.84 -14.79 -15.27
C LEU A 100 -1.96 -16.04 -16.14
#